data_AF-A0A955BGL2-F1
#
_entry.id   AF-A0A955BGL2-F1
#
_cell.length_a   1.000
_cell.length_b   1.000
_cell.length_c   1.000
_cell.angle_alpha   90.00
_cell.angle_beta   90.00
_cell.angle_gamma   90.00
#
_symmetry.space_group_name_H-M   'P 1'
#
loop_
_entity.id
_entity.type
_entity.pdbx_description
1 polymer ?
#
loop_
_entity_poly.entity_id
_entity_poly.type
_entity_poly.pdbx_seq_one_letter_code
_entity_poly.pdbx_strand_id
1 'polypeptide(L)'
;MGLFTSTEFNTLDDLFVDQLADLYDAEQRLTKAIPKMREAASDPQLKAAFGHHLRETEGQVQRLERAFQQIGIEPKSETCDAMKG
;
A
#
# COMPACT_ATOMS: atom_id res chain seq x y z
N MET A 1 -4.96 -23.70 -1.91
CA MET A 1 -5.33 -22.63 -0.97
C MET A 1 -4.08 -22.15 -0.30
N GLY A 2 -3.50 -21.06 -0.81
CA GLY A 2 -2.45 -20.30 -0.17
C GLY A 2 -2.73 -18.86 -0.51
N LEU A 3 -3.27 -18.08 0.44
CA LEU A 3 -3.50 -16.64 0.28
C LEU A 3 -2.18 -15.85 0.23
N PHE A 4 -1.05 -16.54 0.46
CA PHE A 4 0.29 -16.00 0.44
C PHE A 4 1.20 -16.96 -0.35
N THR A 5 2.11 -16.37 -1.12
CA THR A 5 3.40 -16.92 -1.61
C THR A 5 3.47 -17.67 -2.94
N SER A 6 4.29 -17.12 -3.85
CA SER A 6 5.25 -17.88 -4.66
C SER A 6 6.70 -17.75 -4.12
N THR A 7 6.90 -17.03 -3.02
CA THR A 7 8.22 -16.71 -2.42
C THR A 7 8.45 -17.59 -1.19
N GLU A 8 9.54 -18.37 -1.17
CA GLU A 8 9.96 -19.05 0.06
C GLU A 8 10.72 -18.07 0.97
N PHE A 9 10.19 -17.85 2.17
CA PHE A 9 10.85 -17.02 3.19
C PHE A 9 11.76 -17.88 4.04
N ASN A 10 13.04 -17.52 4.10
CA ASN A 10 14.04 -18.24 4.89
C ASN A 10 14.21 -17.64 6.28
N THR A 11 13.80 -16.38 6.46
CA THR A 11 13.90 -15.63 7.72
C THR A 11 12.67 -14.74 7.97
N LEU A 12 12.53 -14.26 9.21
CA LEU A 12 11.53 -13.24 9.54
C LEU A 12 11.82 -11.89 8.87
N ASP A 13 13.09 -11.61 8.58
CA ASP A 13 13.48 -10.40 7.86
C ASP A 13 12.99 -10.47 6.40
N ASP A 14 13.06 -11.64 5.76
CA ASP A 14 12.52 -11.84 4.41
C ASP A 14 11.01 -11.58 4.38
N LEU A 15 10.27 -12.12 5.36
CA LEU A 15 8.83 -11.88 5.51
C LEU A 15 8.54 -10.40 5.78
N PHE A 16 9.32 -9.75 6.63
CA PHE A 16 9.14 -8.33 6.95
C PHE A 16 9.30 -7.46 5.70
N VAL A 17 10.33 -7.70 4.89
CA VAL A 17 10.60 -6.96 3.66
C VAL A 17 9.51 -7.18 2.62
N ASP A 18 9.07 -8.42 2.43
CA ASP A 18 7.97 -8.77 1.52
C ASP A 18 6.67 -8.05 1.89
N GLN A 19 6.28 -8.12 3.16
CA GLN A 19 5.05 -7.47 3.64
C GLN A 19 5.15 -5.94 3.56
N LEU A 20 6.34 -5.37 3.78
CA LEU A 20 6.57 -3.93 3.62
C LEU A 20 6.42 -3.51 2.14
N ALA A 21 6.86 -4.36 1.20
CA ALA A 21 6.72 -4.13 -0.24
C ALA A 21 5.27 -4.27 -0.72
N ASP A 22 4.56 -5.29 -0.22
CA ASP A 22 3.13 -5.49 -0.49
C ASP A 22 2.30 -4.28 -0.03
N LEU A 23 2.53 -3.82 1.21
CA LEU A 23 1.87 -2.63 1.74
C LEU A 23 2.21 -1.37 0.93
N TYR A 24 3.46 -1.23 0.48
CA TYR A 24 3.89 -0.10 -0.34
C TYR A 24 3.18 -0.05 -1.70
N ASP A 25 3.01 -1.20 -2.37
CA ASP A 25 2.22 -1.26 -3.61
C ASP A 25 0.73 -1.03 -3.35
N ALA A 26 0.19 -1.56 -2.25
CA ALA A 26 -1.19 -1.31 -1.83
C ALA A 26 -1.49 0.19 -1.66
N GLU A 27 -0.65 0.91 -0.91
CA GLU A 27 -0.82 2.36 -0.70
C GLU A 27 -0.68 3.14 -2.02
N GLN A 28 0.28 2.78 -2.89
CA GLN A 28 0.39 3.38 -4.22
C GLN A 28 -0.86 3.15 -5.09
N ARG A 29 -1.49 1.98 -5.03
CA ARG A 29 -2.76 1.73 -5.72
C ARG A 29 -3.89 2.56 -5.12
N LEU A 30 -3.96 2.68 -3.80
CA LEU A 30 -4.96 3.47 -3.10
C LEU A 30 -4.89 4.95 -3.49
N THR A 31 -3.70 5.53 -3.66
CA THR A 31 -3.60 6.93 -4.16
C THR A 31 -4.29 7.16 -5.50
N LYS A 32 -4.40 6.11 -6.34
CA LYS A 32 -5.09 6.15 -7.65
C LYS A 32 -6.57 5.76 -7.55
N ALA A 33 -6.94 4.92 -6.60
CA ALA A 33 -8.30 4.42 -6.42
C ALA A 33 -9.19 5.40 -5.63
N ILE A 34 -8.67 6.00 -4.55
CA ILE A 34 -9.41 6.91 -3.66
C ILE A 34 -10.01 8.09 -4.43
N PRO A 35 -9.33 8.75 -5.40
CA PRO A 35 -9.95 9.80 -6.21
C PRO A 35 -11.21 9.33 -6.95
N LYS A 36 -11.19 8.12 -7.52
CA LYS A 36 -12.35 7.54 -8.22
C LYS A 36 -13.50 7.24 -7.25
N MET A 37 -13.19 6.76 -6.06
CA MET A 37 -14.18 6.53 -5.00
C MET A 37 -14.81 7.83 -4.51
N ARG A 38 -14.00 8.90 -4.39
CA ARG A 38 -14.47 10.25 -4.06
C ARG A 38 -15.40 10.83 -5.12
N GLU A 39 -15.08 10.62 -6.39
CA GLU A 39 -15.93 11.06 -7.51
C GLU A 39 -17.26 10.28 -7.54
N ALA A 40 -17.23 8.98 -7.28
CA ALA A 40 -18.40 8.11 -7.28
C ALA A 40 -19.33 8.30 -6.06
N ALA A 41 -18.81 8.80 -4.93
CA ALA A 41 -19.62 9.06 -3.75
C ALA A 41 -20.68 10.14 -4.01
N SER A 42 -21.91 9.95 -3.50
CA SER A 42 -22.97 10.96 -3.56
C SER A 42 -23.02 11.80 -2.27
N ASP A 43 -22.70 11.18 -1.13
CA ASP A 43 -22.72 11.82 0.19
C ASP A 43 -21.54 12.81 0.38
N PRO A 44 -21.79 14.08 0.77
CA PRO A 44 -20.73 15.06 0.96
C PRO A 44 -19.72 14.72 2.06
N GLN A 45 -20.14 14.05 3.14
CA GLN A 45 -19.24 13.64 4.22
C GLN A 45 -18.33 12.51 3.75
N LEU A 46 -18.87 11.55 2.99
CA LEU A 46 -18.08 10.47 2.40
C LEU A 46 -17.04 11.02 1.39
N LYS A 47 -17.40 12.02 0.57
CA LYS A 47 -16.44 12.71 -0.31
C LYS A 47 -15.31 13.36 0.47
N ALA A 48 -15.63 14.01 1.59
CA ALA A 48 -14.64 14.65 2.45
C ALA A 48 -13.72 13.60 3.11
N ALA A 49 -14.30 12.48 3.58
CA ALA A 49 -13.55 11.37 4.16
C ALA A 49 -12.54 10.77 3.17
N PHE A 50 -12.94 10.52 1.92
CA PHE A 50 -11.98 10.07 0.88
C PHE A 50 -10.90 11.11 0.59
N GLY A 51 -11.24 12.41 0.58
CA GLY A 51 -10.25 13.47 0.41
C GLY A 51 -9.27 13.58 1.59
N HIS A 52 -9.72 13.31 2.81
CA HIS A 52 -8.85 13.23 3.98
C HIS A 52 -7.94 12.00 3.89
N HIS A 53 -8.53 10.85 3.59
CA HIS A 53 -7.81 9.59 3.54
C HIS A 53 -6.74 9.58 2.45
N LEU A 54 -7.00 10.19 1.29
CA LEU A 54 -5.97 10.35 0.25
C LEU A 54 -4.70 11.04 0.80
N ARG A 55 -4.84 12.09 1.61
CA ARG A 55 -3.68 12.77 2.22
C ARG A 55 -2.96 11.90 3.24
N GLU A 56 -3.71 11.08 3.98
CA GLU A 56 -3.12 10.11 4.90
C GLU A 56 -2.32 9.05 4.14
N THR A 57 -2.89 8.50 3.07
CA THR A 57 -2.26 7.53 2.14
C THR A 57 -0.99 8.08 1.53
N GLU A 58 -1.00 9.31 1.00
CA GLU A 58 0.22 9.97 0.49
C GLU A 58 1.30 10.07 1.59
N GLY A 59 0.90 10.39 2.82
CA GLY A 59 1.80 10.40 3.97
C GLY A 59 2.24 9.01 4.45
N GLN A 60 1.47 7.96 4.19
CA GLN A 60 1.83 6.57 4.47
C GLN A 60 2.87 6.07 3.45
N VAL A 61 2.68 6.36 2.16
CA VAL A 61 3.68 6.10 1.10
C VAL A 61 5.04 6.67 1.49
N GLN A 62 5.10 7.94 1.87
CA GLN A 62 6.35 8.58 2.32
C GLN A 62 6.95 7.95 3.57
N ARG A 63 6.13 7.41 4.48
CA ARG A 63 6.61 6.70 5.67
C ARG A 63 7.22 5.36 5.31
N LEU A 64 6.62 4.63 4.37
CA LEU A 64 7.14 3.37 3.86
C LEU A 64 8.47 3.57 3.11
N GLU A 65 8.59 4.60 2.28
CA GLU A 65 9.85 4.98 1.64
C GLU A 65 10.98 5.20 2.66
N ARG A 66 10.69 5.91 3.77
CA ARG A 66 11.66 6.10 4.87
C ARG A 66 11.98 4.78 5.58
N ALA A 67 11.00 3.90 5.78
CA ALA A 67 11.23 2.60 6.39
C ALA A 67 12.19 1.74 5.54
N PHE A 68 12.00 1.72 4.21
CA PHE A 68 12.90 1.07 3.27
C PHE A 68 14.34 1.64 3.34
N GLN A 69 14.47 2.97 3.40
CA GLN A 69 15.77 3.62 3.58
C GLN A 69 16.45 3.21 4.90
N GLN A 70 15.70 3.10 6.00
CA GLN A 70 16.24 2.73 7.32
C GLN A 70 16.78 1.29 7.35
N ILE A 71 16.19 0.38 6.59
CA ILE A 71 16.64 -1.01 6.49
C ILE A 71 17.64 -1.24 5.35
N GLY A 72 18.00 -0.19 4.60
CA GLY A 72 19.00 -0.25 3.53
C GLY A 72 18.56 -1.03 2.29
N ILE A 73 17.25 -1.17 2.07
CA ILE A 73 16.67 -1.91 0.94
C ILE A 73 15.94 -0.91 0.05
N GLU A 74 16.16 -0.99 -1.27
CA GLU A 74 15.39 -0.18 -2.20
C GLU A 74 13.93 -0.67 -2.26
N PRO A 75 12.94 0.22 -2.21
CA PRO A 75 11.55 -0.15 -2.37
C PRO A 75 11.34 -0.72 -3.79
N LYS A 76 11.20 -2.04 -3.89
CA LYS A 76 10.69 -2.67 -5.11
C LYS A 76 9.17 -2.66 -5.03
N SER A 77 8.49 -2.08 -6.04
CA SER A 77 7.05 -2.31 -6.18
C SER A 77 6.82 -3.73 -6.68
N GLU A 78 6.86 -4.69 -5.77
CA GLU A 78 6.25 -5.99 -6.05
C GLU A 78 4.74 -5.79 -6.09
N THR A 79 4.08 -6.51 -6.99
CA THR A 79 2.65 -6.35 -7.16
C THR A 79 1.93 -6.93 -5.94
N CYS A 80 1.18 -6.10 -5.23
CA CYS A 80 0.18 -6.52 -4.25
C CYS A 80 -1.04 -7.09 -4.99
N ASP A 81 -1.13 -8.42 -5.06
CA ASP A 81 -2.23 -9.12 -5.70
C ASP A 81 -3.55 -8.94 -4.93
N ALA A 82 -3.49 -8.82 -3.59
CA ALA A 82 -4.66 -8.57 -2.77
C ALA A 82 -5.36 -7.24 -3.13
N MET A 83 -4.58 -6.20 -3.45
CA MET A 83 -5.14 -4.92 -3.87
C MET A 83 -5.51 -4.81 -5.35
N LYS A 84 -5.13 -5.79 -6.19
CA LYS A 84 -5.66 -5.86 -7.55
C LYS A 84 -7.13 -6.29 -7.57
N GLY A 85 -7.55 -7.09 -6.58
CA GLY A 85 -8.88 -7.70 -6.52
C GLY A 85 -8.98 -8.98 -7.33
#